data_AF-A0A9D5BI39-F1
#
_entry.id   AF-A0A9D5BI39-F1
#
_cell.length_a   1.000
_cell.length_b   1.000
_cell.length_c   1.000
_cell.angle_alpha   90.00
_cell.angle_beta   90.00
_cell.angle_gamma   90.00
#
_symmetry.space_group_name_H-M   'P 1'
#
loop_
_entity.id
_entity.type
_entity.pdbx_description
1 polymer ?
#
loop_
_entity_poly.entity_id
_entity_poly.type
_entity_poly.pdbx_seq_one_letter_code
_entity_poly.pdbx_strand_id
1 'polypeptide(L)'
;MLLLCFVQIKLLDWRLLFWSNSLGKVAEGIDFDRHYGRLVIMYGVPFQYTLSKILLARLEYLRETFQIKEGDFLTFDALRQAAQCVGRVIRSKADYGMMIFADKRYSRHDKRSKLPGWILSHLRDANLNLSTDMAVHIAREFLRKMAQPYDKTGGGSGRKTLLSQEDLEKIVFEGSMNDMF
;
A
#
# COMPACT_ATOMS: atom_id res chain seq x y z
N MET A 1 5.36 -7.38 -21.55
CA MET A 1 4.83 -6.12 -20.98
C MET A 1 5.53 -5.89 -19.65
N LEU A 2 6.56 -5.04 -19.62
CA LEU A 2 7.35 -4.73 -18.42
C LEU A 2 6.48 -3.93 -17.44
N LEU A 3 6.15 -4.52 -16.30
CA LEU A 3 5.34 -3.87 -15.26
C LEU A 3 6.26 -3.10 -14.32
N LEU A 4 6.37 -1.81 -14.61
CA LEU A 4 7.22 -0.86 -13.91
C LEU A 4 6.60 -0.42 -12.58
N CYS A 5 7.28 -0.72 -11.48
CA CYS A 5 7.06 -0.13 -10.18
C CYS A 5 8.01 1.07 -10.06
N PHE A 6 7.42 2.25 -9.84
CA PHE A 6 8.13 3.50 -9.68
C PHE A 6 8.27 3.82 -8.19
N VAL A 7 9.48 4.13 -7.76
CA VAL A 7 9.76 4.68 -6.43
C VAL A 7 10.50 6.00 -6.66
N GLN A 8 9.91 7.12 -6.22
CA GLN A 8 10.62 8.40 -6.20
C GLN A 8 11.38 8.50 -4.87
N ILE A 9 12.70 8.46 -5.01
CA ILE A 9 13.67 8.51 -3.92
C ILE A 9 14.09 9.98 -3.75
N LYS A 10 13.80 10.59 -2.59
CA LYS A 10 14.18 11.98 -2.31
C LYS A 10 15.35 11.99 -1.32
N LEU A 11 16.56 11.76 -1.81
CA LEU A 11 17.78 12.13 -1.10
C LEU A 11 18.04 13.63 -1.33
N LEU A 12 18.61 14.29 -0.32
CA LEU A 12 18.87 15.73 -0.35
C LEU A 12 19.58 16.16 -1.66
N ASP A 13 19.05 17.23 -2.25
CA ASP A 13 19.46 17.93 -3.49
C ASP A 13 19.43 17.20 -4.85
N TRP A 14 19.34 15.87 -4.91
CA TRP A 14 19.20 15.13 -6.19
C TRP A 14 17.86 14.40 -6.29
N ARG A 15 17.08 14.66 -7.35
CA ARG A 15 15.83 13.95 -7.64
C ARG A 15 16.14 12.63 -8.34
N LEU A 16 16.16 11.52 -7.59
CA LEU A 16 16.41 10.19 -8.15
C LEU A 16 15.11 9.46 -8.45
N LEU A 17 15.09 8.81 -9.61
CA LEU A 17 13.97 8.03 -10.09
C LEU A 17 14.35 6.58 -10.25
N PHE A 18 13.69 5.70 -9.51
CA PHE A 18 13.98 4.27 -9.57
C PHE A 18 12.89 3.53 -10.34
N TRP A 19 13.31 2.88 -11.43
CA TRP A 19 12.47 2.05 -12.28
C TRP A 19 12.79 0.59 -12.01
N SER A 20 11.78 -0.16 -11.57
CA SER A 20 11.94 -1.58 -11.27
C SER A 20 10.77 -2.39 -11.81
N ASN A 21 10.94 -3.70 -11.98
CA ASN A 21 9.82 -4.58 -12.30
C ASN A 21 9.16 -5.05 -10.99
N SER A 22 7.84 -4.89 -10.90
CA SER A 22 7.03 -5.35 -9.75
C SER A 22 7.18 -6.84 -9.42
N LEU A 23 7.48 -7.70 -10.40
CA LEU A 23 7.70 -9.14 -10.23
C LEU A 23 9.19 -9.52 -10.08
N GLY A 24 10.09 -8.55 -10.06
CA GLY A 24 11.53 -8.77 -9.96
C GLY A 24 12.03 -8.83 -8.52
N LYS A 25 13.20 -9.47 -8.30
CA LYS A 25 13.87 -9.54 -6.99
C LYS A 25 14.11 -8.17 -6.34
N VAL A 26 14.25 -7.14 -7.17
CA VAL A 26 14.41 -5.75 -6.74
C VAL A 26 13.20 -5.25 -5.94
N ALA A 27 11.98 -5.58 -6.37
CA ALA A 27 10.75 -5.21 -5.68
C ALA A 27 10.46 -6.06 -4.42
N GLU A 28 11.22 -7.15 -4.23
CA GLU A 28 11.11 -8.08 -3.11
C GLU A 28 12.23 -7.91 -2.07
N GLY A 29 13.43 -7.50 -2.48
CA GLY A 29 14.61 -7.43 -1.60
C GLY A 29 14.94 -6.04 -1.09
N ILE A 30 14.58 -4.99 -1.83
CA ILE A 30 15.04 -3.64 -1.51
C ILE A 30 14.02 -2.94 -0.61
N ASP A 31 14.50 -2.45 0.52
CA ASP A 31 13.75 -1.67 1.50
C ASP A 31 14.13 -0.20 1.34
N PHE A 32 13.14 0.69 1.23
CA PHE A 32 13.35 2.11 1.04
C PHE A 32 13.12 2.84 2.37
N ASP A 33 14.19 3.01 3.14
CA ASP A 33 14.08 3.64 4.47
C ASP A 33 13.75 5.14 4.38
N ARG A 34 12.90 5.65 5.27
CA ARG A 34 12.61 7.09 5.49
C ARG A 34 12.44 7.95 4.22
N HIS A 35 13.53 8.57 3.77
CA HIS A 35 13.56 9.54 2.68
C HIS A 35 13.68 8.90 1.30
N TYR A 36 14.05 7.61 1.26
CA TYR A 36 14.24 6.88 0.03
C TYR A 36 12.91 6.44 -0.62
N GLY A 37 11.79 6.44 0.10
CA GLY A 37 10.52 5.91 -0.39
C GLY A 37 9.32 6.83 -0.16
N ARG A 38 9.39 8.11 -0.53
CA ARG A 38 8.30 9.07 -0.23
C ARG A 38 7.09 8.96 -1.15
N LEU A 39 7.28 8.47 -2.37
CA LEU A 39 6.20 8.28 -3.33
C LEU A 39 6.46 6.99 -4.12
N VAL A 40 5.48 6.09 -4.12
CA VAL A 40 5.43 4.95 -5.02
C VAL A 40 4.27 5.08 -5.98
N ILE A 41 4.56 4.82 -7.26
CA ILE A 41 3.57 4.78 -8.32
C ILE A 41 3.55 3.37 -8.89
N MET A 42 2.42 2.69 -8.73
CA MET A 42 2.16 1.43 -9.39
C MET A 42 1.59 1.72 -10.77
N TYR A 43 2.40 1.50 -11.80
CA TYR A 43 1.95 1.61 -13.17
C TYR A 43 1.31 0.29 -13.61
N GLY A 44 0.00 0.31 -13.84
CA GLY A 44 -0.73 -0.88 -14.23
C GLY A 44 -1.00 -1.89 -13.11
N VAL A 45 -1.61 -3.01 -13.50
CA VAL A 45 -1.87 -4.17 -12.63
C VAL A 45 -0.90 -5.29 -13.02
N PRO A 46 -0.10 -5.83 -12.07
CA PRO A 46 0.98 -6.76 -12.38
C PRO A 46 0.47 -8.18 -12.64
N PHE A 47 -0.07 -8.39 -13.84
CA PHE A 47 -0.52 -9.71 -14.26
C PHE A 47 0.64 -10.61 -14.66
N GLN A 48 0.56 -11.86 -14.22
CA GLN A 48 1.45 -12.93 -14.68
C GLN A 48 1.17 -13.29 -16.14
N TYR A 49 2.18 -13.87 -16.80
CA TYR A 49 2.04 -14.35 -18.17
C TYR A 49 1.07 -15.54 -18.25
N THR A 50 -0.09 -15.32 -18.86
CA THR A 50 -1.22 -16.26 -18.88
C THR A 50 -0.99 -17.50 -19.74
N LEU A 51 -0.11 -17.44 -20.74
CA LEU A 51 0.14 -18.56 -21.67
C LEU A 51 1.21 -19.54 -21.17
N SER A 52 1.65 -19.44 -19.91
CA SER A 52 2.58 -20.40 -19.32
C SER A 52 1.87 -21.72 -19.03
N LYS A 53 2.43 -22.84 -19.50
CA LYS A 53 1.90 -24.19 -19.23
C LYS A 53 1.79 -24.50 -17.73
N ILE A 54 2.74 -24.02 -16.93
CA ILE A 54 2.76 -24.21 -15.47
C ILE A 54 1.58 -23.48 -14.83
N LEU A 55 1.32 -22.25 -15.26
CA LEU A 55 0.21 -21.46 -14.73
C LEU A 55 -1.14 -22.07 -15.14
N LEU A 56 -1.28 -22.52 -16.38
CA LEU A 56 -2.50 -23.18 -16.87
C LEU A 56 -2.80 -24.46 -16.08
N ALA A 57 -1.81 -25.33 -15.87
CA ALA A 57 -1.97 -26.53 -15.05
C ALA A 57 -2.36 -26.22 -13.60
N ARG A 58 -1.79 -25.14 -13.01
CA ARG A 58 -2.16 -24.68 -11.68
C ARG A 58 -3.60 -24.14 -11.63
N LEU A 59 -4.01 -23.40 -12.64
CA LEU A 59 -5.36 -22.85 -12.76
C LEU A 59 -6.40 -23.97 -12.90
N GLU A 60 -6.11 -24.99 -13.71
CA GLU A 60 -6.95 -26.17 -13.88
C GLU A 60 -7.12 -26.92 -12.55
N TYR A 61 -6.01 -27.17 -11.84
CA TYR A 61 -6.04 -27.79 -10.51
C TYR A 61 -6.87 -26.99 -9.49
N LEU A 62 -6.71 -25.66 -9.46
CA LEU A 62 -7.46 -24.78 -8.57
C LEU A 62 -8.96 -24.75 -8.90
N ARG A 63 -9.30 -24.86 -10.19
CA ARG A 63 -10.68 -24.92 -10.67
C ARG A 63 -11.34 -26.23 -10.26
N GLU A 64 -10.66 -27.36 -10.42
CA GLU A 64 -11.20 -28.69 -10.11
C GLU A 64 -11.29 -28.95 -8.60
N THR A 65 -10.24 -28.60 -7.85
CA THR A 65 -10.14 -28.94 -6.42
C THR A 65 -10.85 -27.93 -5.52
N PHE A 66 -10.71 -26.64 -5.83
CA PHE A 66 -11.18 -25.54 -4.95
C PHE A 66 -12.32 -24.72 -5.57
N GLN A 67 -12.76 -25.03 -6.80
CA GLN A 67 -13.80 -24.30 -7.52
C GLN A 67 -13.51 -22.79 -7.67
N ILE A 68 -12.22 -22.42 -7.66
CA ILE A 68 -11.79 -21.03 -7.82
C ILE A 68 -11.76 -20.68 -9.30
N LYS A 69 -12.42 -19.57 -9.66
CA LYS A 69 -12.38 -19.05 -11.03
C LYS A 69 -10.99 -18.56 -11.40
N GLU A 70 -10.56 -18.86 -12.61
CA GLU A 70 -9.23 -18.49 -13.12
C GLU A 70 -8.98 -16.98 -13.02
N GLY A 71 -9.97 -16.16 -13.39
CA GLY A 71 -9.88 -14.70 -13.32
C GLY A 71 -9.74 -14.15 -11.89
N ASP A 72 -10.29 -14.86 -10.89
CA ASP A 72 -10.20 -14.45 -9.50
C ASP A 72 -8.80 -14.67 -8.93
N PHE A 73 -8.19 -15.81 -9.25
CA PHE A 73 -6.81 -16.12 -8.90
C PHE A 73 -5.83 -15.14 -9.54
N LEU A 74 -5.96 -14.88 -10.85
CA LEU A 74 -5.09 -13.93 -11.56
C LEU A 74 -5.17 -12.52 -10.98
N THR A 75 -6.38 -12.08 -10.63
CA THR A 75 -6.58 -10.77 -10.00
C THR A 75 -6.01 -10.74 -8.59
N PHE A 76 -6.20 -11.81 -7.81
CA PHE A 76 -5.68 -11.91 -6.45
C PHE A 76 -4.15 -11.87 -6.43
N ASP A 77 -3.48 -12.66 -7.26
CA ASP A 77 -2.01 -12.68 -7.30
C ASP A 77 -1.42 -11.32 -7.74
N ALA A 78 -2.03 -10.70 -8.76
CA ALA A 78 -1.60 -9.37 -9.20
C ALA A 78 -1.75 -8.31 -8.11
N LEU A 79 -2.88 -8.30 -7.38
CA LEU A 79 -3.10 -7.33 -6.31
C LEU A 79 -2.23 -7.60 -5.09
N ARG A 80 -1.95 -8.87 -4.79
CA ARG A 80 -1.00 -9.27 -3.75
C ARG A 80 0.38 -8.72 -4.05
N GLN A 81 0.86 -8.86 -5.29
CA GLN A 81 2.16 -8.32 -5.68
C GLN A 81 2.18 -6.78 -5.64
N ALA A 82 1.13 -6.14 -6.15
CA ALA A 82 1.02 -4.67 -6.13
C ALA A 82 1.03 -4.14 -4.68
N ALA A 83 0.25 -4.74 -3.79
CA ALA A 83 0.20 -4.38 -2.39
C ALA A 83 1.54 -4.61 -1.68
N GLN A 84 2.27 -5.67 -2.05
CA GLN A 84 3.60 -5.94 -1.52
C GLN A 84 4.61 -4.86 -1.95
N CYS A 85 4.60 -4.46 -3.22
CA CYS A 85 5.47 -3.37 -3.71
C CYS A 85 5.15 -2.04 -3.01
N VAL A 86 3.86 -1.71 -2.93
CA VAL A 86 3.37 -0.47 -2.32
C VAL A 86 3.61 -0.43 -0.81
N GLY A 87 3.44 -1.56 -0.13
CA GLY A 87 3.63 -1.67 1.32
C GLY A 87 5.04 -1.34 1.80
N ARG A 88 6.05 -1.36 0.92
CA ARG A 88 7.43 -0.99 1.25
C ARG A 88 7.66 0.49 1.53
N VAL A 89 6.71 1.35 1.14
CA VAL A 89 6.81 2.80 1.38
C VAL A 89 6.67 3.16 2.85
N ILE A 90 5.92 2.39 3.63
CA ILE A 90 5.61 2.71 5.02
C ILE A 90 6.29 1.68 5.92
N ARG A 91 7.37 2.09 6.57
CA ARG A 91 8.15 1.23 7.49
C ARG A 91 7.87 1.55 8.96
N SER A 92 7.77 2.84 9.29
CA SER A 92 7.58 3.34 10.64
C SER A 92 6.37 4.28 10.73
N LYS A 93 5.83 4.45 11.94
CA LYS A 93 4.72 5.39 12.23
C LYS A 93 5.11 6.85 12.04
N ALA A 94 6.41 7.16 12.16
CA ALA A 94 6.94 8.50 11.90
C ALA A 94 7.19 8.75 10.41
N ASP A 95 7.15 7.71 9.57
CA ASP A 95 7.33 7.83 8.14
C ASP A 95 5.99 8.08 7.45
N TYR A 96 6.01 9.04 6.53
CA TYR A 96 4.92 9.28 5.62
C TYR A 96 5.39 8.98 4.19
N GLY A 97 4.45 8.45 3.41
CA GLY A 97 4.65 8.23 2.00
C GLY A 97 3.32 8.23 1.26
N MET A 98 3.41 8.46 -0.04
CA MET A 98 2.27 8.50 -0.94
C MET A 98 2.29 7.28 -1.85
N MET A 99 1.11 6.73 -2.11
CA MET A 99 0.91 5.56 -2.94
C MET A 99 -0.06 5.94 -4.06
N ILE A 100 0.35 5.81 -5.31
CA ILE A 100 -0.49 6.12 -6.47
C ILE A 100 -0.66 4.86 -7.30
N PHE A 101 -1.92 4.50 -7.56
CA PHE A 101 -2.29 3.43 -8.48
C PHE A 101 -2.66 4.05 -9.83
N ALA A 102 -1.73 4.03 -10.78
CA ALA A 102 -1.89 4.65 -12.10
C ALA A 102 -2.57 3.70 -13.10
N ASP A 103 -3.75 3.19 -12.76
CA ASP A 103 -4.57 2.37 -13.68
C ASP A 103 -6.07 2.42 -13.29
N LYS A 104 -6.92 2.67 -14.28
CA LYS A 104 -8.39 2.70 -14.11
C LYS A 104 -8.96 1.38 -13.58
N ARG A 105 -8.28 0.25 -13.84
CA ARG A 105 -8.71 -1.09 -13.38
C ARG A 105 -8.82 -1.18 -11.85
N TYR A 106 -8.00 -0.45 -11.09
CA TYR A 106 -8.09 -0.42 -9.62
C TYR A 106 -9.37 0.23 -9.10
N SER A 107 -10.02 1.07 -9.91
CA SER A 107 -11.29 1.71 -9.57
C SER A 107 -12.47 0.73 -9.50
N ARG A 108 -12.36 -0.39 -10.22
CA ARG A 108 -13.43 -1.39 -10.26
C ARG A 108 -13.53 -2.14 -8.93
N HIS A 109 -14.75 -2.40 -8.48
CA HIS A 109 -15.03 -3.05 -7.20
C HIS A 109 -14.38 -4.44 -7.07
N ASP A 110 -14.30 -5.21 -8.17
CA ASP A 110 -13.67 -6.55 -8.19
C ASP A 110 -12.18 -6.54 -7.81
N LYS A 111 -11.50 -5.41 -8.04
CA LYS A 111 -10.08 -5.24 -7.72
C LYS A 111 -9.89 -4.45 -6.44
N ARG A 112 -10.67 -3.39 -6.25
CA ARG A 112 -10.60 -2.57 -5.04
C ARG A 112 -10.86 -3.40 -3.79
N SER A 113 -11.90 -4.24 -3.79
CA SER A 113 -12.25 -5.09 -2.62
C SER A 113 -11.16 -6.09 -2.23
N LYS A 114 -10.25 -6.42 -3.14
CA LYS A 114 -9.14 -7.37 -2.92
C LYS A 114 -7.86 -6.69 -2.43
N LEU A 115 -7.83 -5.36 -2.33
CA LEU A 115 -6.73 -4.64 -1.68
C LEU A 115 -6.81 -4.83 -0.15
N PRO A 116 -5.66 -4.79 0.56
CA PRO A 116 -5.67 -4.98 2.00
C PRO A 116 -6.40 -3.83 2.71
N GLY A 117 -7.10 -4.15 3.80
CA GLY A 117 -7.97 -3.23 4.52
C GLY A 117 -7.28 -1.93 4.99
N TRP A 118 -6.00 -1.99 5.33
CA TRP A 118 -5.23 -0.82 5.74
C TRP A 118 -4.99 0.19 4.59
N ILE A 119 -4.95 -0.26 3.33
CA ILE A 119 -4.91 0.66 2.18
C ILE A 119 -6.32 1.21 1.95
N LEU A 120 -7.33 0.35 2.01
CA LEU A 120 -8.72 0.71 1.74
C LEU A 120 -9.25 1.75 2.73
N SER A 121 -8.89 1.66 4.02
CA SER A 121 -9.29 2.64 5.03
C SER A 121 -8.76 4.05 4.75
N HIS A 122 -7.67 4.17 3.99
CA HIS A 122 -7.07 5.46 3.61
C HIS A 122 -7.43 5.87 2.17
N LEU A 123 -8.04 4.97 1.38
CA LEU A 123 -8.48 5.24 0.02
C LEU A 123 -9.89 5.86 0.01
N ARG A 124 -9.95 7.18 0.20
CA ARG A 124 -11.18 7.97 0.15
C ARG A 124 -11.78 7.98 -1.25
N ASP A 125 -13.11 8.01 -1.35
CA ASP A 125 -13.80 8.02 -2.64
C ASP A 125 -13.50 9.27 -3.49
N ALA A 126 -13.19 10.40 -2.84
CA ALA A 126 -12.72 11.61 -3.50
C ALA A 126 -11.38 11.43 -4.25
N ASN A 127 -10.59 10.41 -3.89
CA ASN A 127 -9.29 10.13 -4.49
C ASN A 127 -9.36 9.04 -5.59
N LEU A 128 -10.57 8.66 -6.03
CA LEU A 128 -10.76 7.69 -7.10
C LEU A 128 -10.89 8.40 -8.45
N ASN A 129 -10.40 7.75 -9.52
CA ASN A 129 -10.50 8.25 -10.90
C ASN A 129 -9.98 9.69 -11.08
N LEU A 130 -8.90 10.04 -10.39
CA LEU A 130 -8.29 11.35 -10.50
C LEU A 130 -7.62 11.56 -11.86
N SER A 131 -7.68 12.78 -12.37
CA SER A 131 -6.81 13.23 -13.46
C SER A 131 -5.37 13.43 -12.94
N THR A 132 -4.40 13.41 -13.85
CA THR A 132 -2.99 13.63 -13.51
C THR A 132 -2.77 14.96 -12.79
N ASP A 133 -3.44 16.04 -13.25
CA ASP A 133 -3.30 17.37 -12.63
C ASP A 133 -3.84 17.41 -11.20
N MET A 134 -4.99 16.78 -10.96
CA MET A 134 -5.58 16.68 -9.63
C MET A 134 -4.71 15.81 -8.71
N ALA A 135 -4.17 14.70 -9.23
CA ALA A 135 -3.25 13.85 -8.48
C ALA A 135 -1.99 14.62 -8.05
N VAL A 136 -1.41 15.44 -8.94
CA VAL A 136 -0.26 16.31 -8.61
C VAL A 136 -0.64 17.37 -7.57
N HIS A 137 -1.83 17.96 -7.66
CA HIS A 137 -2.31 18.94 -6.69
C HIS A 137 -2.40 18.33 -5.28
N ILE A 138 -3.09 17.19 -5.17
CA ILE A 138 -3.24 16.43 -3.91
C ILE A 138 -1.87 15.99 -3.39
N ALA A 139 -0.98 15.55 -4.28
CA ALA A 139 0.37 15.16 -3.90
C ALA A 139 1.17 16.28 -3.25
N ARG A 140 1.11 17.47 -3.84
CA ARG A 140 1.79 18.66 -3.30
C ARG A 140 1.21 19.09 -1.96
N GLU A 141 -0.11 19.05 -1.80
CA GLU A 141 -0.77 19.41 -0.55
C GLU A 141 -0.40 18.43 0.57
N PHE A 142 -0.47 17.13 0.30
CA PHE A 142 -0.11 16.07 1.25
C PHE A 142 1.34 16.19 1.71
N LEU A 143 2.29 16.32 0.77
CA LEU A 143 3.71 16.41 1.10
C LEU A 143 4.04 17.67 1.92
N ARG A 144 3.31 18.78 1.71
CA ARG A 144 3.48 19.99 2.51
C ARG A 144 2.94 19.83 3.93
N LYS A 145 1.75 19.24 4.09
CA LYS A 145 1.14 18.99 5.42
C LYS A 145 1.98 18.04 6.25
N MET A 146 2.47 16.95 5.63
CA MET A 146 3.25 15.91 6.33
C MET A 146 4.72 16.28 6.58
N ALA A 147 5.23 17.35 5.94
CA ALA A 147 6.60 17.83 6.17
C ALA A 147 6.77 18.61 7.48
N GLN A 148 5.68 18.81 8.25
CA GLN A 148 5.75 19.42 9.58
C GLN A 148 6.45 18.48 10.58
N PRO A 149 7.17 19.02 11.57
CA PRO A 149 7.88 18.21 12.56
C PRO A 149 6.90 17.29 13.31
N TYR A 150 7.21 16.00 13.34
CA TYR A 150 6.39 15.00 14.03
C TYR A 150 6.65 15.07 15.54
N ASP A 151 5.70 15.64 16.28
CA ASP A 151 5.76 15.65 17.73
C ASP A 151 5.37 14.27 18.29
N LYS A 152 6.35 13.56 18.86
CA LYS A 152 6.15 12.21 19.44
C LYS A 152 5.16 12.21 20.60
N THR A 153 4.86 13.40 21.15
CA THR A 153 4.06 13.60 22.35
C THR A 153 2.54 13.71 22.07
N GLY A 154 2.10 13.55 20.82
CA GLY A 154 0.66 13.37 20.52
C GLY A 154 -0.16 14.66 20.49
N GLY A 155 0.38 15.75 19.95
CA GLY A 155 -0.37 16.99 19.75
C GLY A 155 -1.17 16.99 18.45
N GLY A 156 -2.43 16.56 18.47
CA GLY A 156 -3.40 17.00 17.43
C GLY A 156 -4.59 16.10 17.16
N SER A 157 -4.54 14.81 17.49
CA SER A 157 -5.72 13.94 17.36
C SER A 157 -5.62 12.84 18.40
N GLY A 158 -6.60 12.76 19.30
CA GLY A 158 -6.60 12.00 20.56
C GLY A 158 -6.46 10.47 20.49
N ARG A 159 -5.79 9.92 19.47
CA ARG A 159 -5.28 8.54 19.46
C ARG A 159 -3.76 8.56 19.57
N LYS A 160 -3.26 8.26 20.76
CA LYS A 160 -1.85 7.91 20.95
C LYS A 160 -1.55 6.68 20.08
N THR A 161 -0.62 6.82 19.16
CA THR A 161 -0.18 5.71 18.29
C THR A 161 0.81 4.81 18.99
N LEU A 162 1.50 5.29 20.04
CA LEU A 162 2.39 4.54 20.91
C LEU A 162 1.76 4.43 22.29
N LEU A 163 1.80 3.25 22.89
CA LEU A 163 1.31 3.01 24.24
C LEU A 163 2.50 3.07 25.21
N SER A 164 2.39 3.89 26.25
CA SER A 164 3.30 3.82 27.39
C SER A 164 2.85 2.76 28.39
N GLN A 165 3.71 2.40 29.34
CA GLN A 165 3.35 1.49 30.44
C GLN A 165 2.16 2.03 31.24
N GLU A 166 2.13 3.34 31.51
CA GLU A 166 1.03 4.00 32.21
C GLU A 166 -0.30 3.91 31.45
N ASP A 167 -0.26 3.94 30.11
CA ASP A 167 -1.46 3.78 29.28
C ASP A 167 -1.96 2.33 29.33
N LEU A 168 -1.07 1.34 29.44
CA LEU A 168 -1.45 -0.07 29.59
C LEU A 168 -2.11 -0.35 30.93
N GLU A 169 -1.58 0.22 32.02
CA GLU A 169 -2.17 0.07 33.36
C GLU A 169 -3.59 0.63 33.42
N LYS A 170 -3.86 1.74 32.73
CA LYS A 170 -5.21 2.33 32.61
C LYS A 170 -6.16 1.44 31.81
N ILE A 171 -5.72 0.87 30.69
CA ILE A 171 -6.54 -0.04 29.87
C ILE A 171 -6.90 -1.31 30.65
N VAL A 172 -5.95 -1.86 31.40
CA VAL A 172 -6.20 -3.05 32.23
C VAL A 172 -7.18 -2.73 33.36
N PHE A 173 -7.07 -1.56 33.98
CA PHE A 173 -8.00 -1.11 35.01
C PHE A 173 -9.43 -0.89 34.47
N GLU A 174 -9.58 -0.28 33.29
CA GLU A 174 -10.89 -0.10 32.63
C GLU A 174 -11.50 -1.44 32.18
N GLY A 175 -10.68 -2.37 31.67
CA GLY A 175 -11.14 -3.71 31.29
C GLY A 175 -11.68 -4.52 32.46
N SER A 176 -10.99 -4.47 33.61
CA SER A 176 -11.41 -5.18 34.83
C SER A 176 -12.62 -4.56 35.52
N MET A 177 -12.94 -3.29 35.26
CA MET A 177 -14.18 -2.66 35.73
C MET A 177 -15.39 -3.04 34.86
N ASN A 178 -15.21 -3.27 33.56
CA ASN A 178 -16.30 -3.70 32.66
C ASN A 178 -16.67 -5.18 32.79
N ASP A 179 -15.73 -6.05 33.20
CA ASP A 179 -16.03 -7.46 33.46
C ASP A 179 -16.67 -7.71 34.85
N MET A 180 -16.80 -6.66 35.67
CA MET A 180 -17.38 -6.73 37.02
C MET A 180 -18.87 -6.29 37.08
N PHE A 181 -19.44 -5.85 35.94
CA PHE A 181 -20.85 -5.47 35.79
C PHE A 181 -21.56 -6.33 34.74
#